data_AF-A0A1Q3E627-F1
#
_entry.id   AF-A0A1Q3E627-F1
#
_cell.length_a   1.000
_cell.length_b   1.000
_cell.length_c   1.000
_cell.angle_alpha   90.00
_cell.angle_beta   90.00
_cell.angle_gamma   90.00
#
_symmetry.space_group_name_H-M   'P 1'
#
loop_
_entity.id
_entity.type
_entity.pdbx_description
1 polymer ?
#
loop_
_entity_poly.entity_id
_entity_poly.type
_entity_poly.pdbx_seq_one_letter_code
_entity_poly.pdbx_strand_id
1 'polypeptide(L)'
;MNYSNNHVLHDKYTIPVIFYDQIGNGASSLALQEADTFWTPKLFMDELNNLVEKLGISGNFNLLGHSWGGMLVGNYAAERVPKGLKRIIIANAPSAIDLYERGTRKLLNQFPDNFADMLQKHELEGTMDSSEFQEGMMKFNQKHICTVDPWPQNLIQSFNAVQQNPHVYSTMWGHTDWNITGTLRGWSVVDILPCIKAKTLLISAPFDEVQDIAVQPWFSRVSQVKWVELQNSTHLPQFEEPERYFDIVSKFLLD
;
A
#
# COMPACT_ATOMS: atom_id res chain seq x y z
N MET A 1 -2.44 1.79 -26.31
CA MET A 1 -1.22 2.58 -26.05
C MET A 1 -0.89 2.41 -24.58
N ASN A 2 0.06 1.53 -24.26
CA ASN A 2 0.46 1.23 -22.88
C ASN A 2 1.54 2.23 -22.45
N TYR A 3 1.10 3.39 -21.95
CA TYR A 3 1.99 4.23 -21.14
C TYR A 3 1.55 4.04 -19.70
N SER A 4 2.39 3.40 -18.88
CA SER A 4 2.26 3.57 -17.44
C SER A 4 2.32 5.08 -17.18
N ASN A 5 1.30 5.65 -16.53
CA ASN A 5 1.23 7.08 -16.20
C ASN A 5 2.36 7.54 -15.24
N ASN A 6 3.32 6.67 -14.94
CA ASN A 6 4.50 6.87 -14.11
C ASN A 6 5.40 8.03 -14.59
N HIS A 7 5.30 8.44 -15.86
CA HIS A 7 6.07 9.55 -16.42
C HIS A 7 5.37 10.91 -16.30
N VAL A 8 4.08 10.96 -15.95
CA VAL A 8 3.28 12.21 -15.94
C VAL A 8 3.93 13.29 -15.07
N LEU A 9 4.45 12.93 -13.89
CA LEU A 9 5.10 13.88 -12.99
C LEU A 9 6.41 14.45 -13.58
N HIS A 10 7.18 13.60 -14.26
CA HIS A 10 8.43 14.02 -14.88
C HIS A 10 8.19 14.81 -16.17
N ASP A 11 7.40 14.27 -17.08
CA ASP A 11 7.17 14.85 -18.41
C ASP A 11 6.48 16.21 -18.32
N LYS A 12 5.53 16.36 -17.39
CA LYS A 12 4.74 17.60 -17.26
C LYS A 12 5.36 18.62 -16.31
N TYR A 13 6.04 18.17 -15.25
CA TYR A 13 6.48 19.05 -14.16
C TYR A 13 7.97 18.93 -13.83
N THR A 14 8.73 18.13 -14.59
CA THR A 14 10.18 17.90 -14.40
C THR A 14 10.54 17.33 -13.03
N ILE A 15 9.58 16.72 -12.33
CA ILE A 15 9.80 16.07 -11.03
C ILE A 15 10.48 14.73 -11.29
N PRO A 16 11.71 14.48 -10.80
CA PRO A 16 12.33 13.16 -10.89
C PRO A 16 11.53 12.16 -10.05
N VAL A 17 11.21 11.01 -10.63
CA VAL A 17 10.48 9.93 -9.96
C VAL A 17 11.40 8.71 -9.87
N ILE A 18 11.53 8.16 -8.66
CA ILE A 18 12.35 6.99 -8.38
C ILE A 18 11.40 5.87 -7.95
N PHE A 19 11.43 4.76 -8.69
CA PHE A 19 10.84 3.49 -8.29
C PHE A 19 11.96 2.56 -7.88
N TYR A 20 11.71 1.74 -6.85
CA TYR A 20 12.64 0.70 -6.45
C TYR A 20 11.86 -0.52 -5.93
N ASP A 21 12.40 -1.70 -6.17
CA ASP A 21 11.90 -2.94 -5.57
C ASP A 21 12.54 -3.08 -4.18
N GLN A 22 11.72 -3.28 -3.15
CA GLN A 22 12.22 -3.54 -1.81
C GLN A 22 12.94 -4.90 -1.77
N ILE A 23 13.94 -5.02 -0.89
CA ILE A 23 14.65 -6.29 -0.65
C ILE A 23 13.67 -7.44 -0.42
N GLY A 24 13.96 -8.59 -1.03
CA GLY A 24 13.13 -9.79 -0.98
C GLY A 24 12.12 -9.93 -2.11
N ASN A 25 11.99 -8.94 -3.01
CA ASN A 25 11.11 -9.03 -4.18
C ASN A 25 11.70 -8.34 -5.43
N GLY A 26 11.09 -8.61 -6.58
CA GLY A 26 11.38 -7.97 -7.86
C GLY A 26 12.83 -8.17 -8.31
N ALA A 27 13.47 -7.09 -8.74
CA ALA A 27 14.87 -7.06 -9.18
C ALA A 27 15.87 -6.93 -8.02
N SER A 28 15.41 -6.77 -6.79
CA SER A 28 16.27 -6.68 -5.61
C SER A 28 16.71 -8.07 -5.11
N SER A 29 17.73 -8.10 -4.26
CA SER A 29 18.20 -9.35 -3.64
C SER A 29 17.04 -10.08 -2.95
N LEU A 30 16.79 -11.34 -3.31
CA LEU A 30 15.66 -12.10 -2.78
C LEU A 30 15.84 -12.55 -1.33
N ALA A 31 17.09 -12.59 -0.83
CA ALA A 31 17.44 -12.94 0.56
C ALA A 31 16.72 -14.20 1.10
N LEU A 32 16.59 -15.23 0.25
CA LEU A 32 15.81 -16.46 0.54
C LEU A 32 16.35 -17.30 1.71
N GLN A 33 17.57 -17.01 2.17
CA GLN A 33 18.21 -17.68 3.30
C GLN A 33 17.89 -17.07 4.67
N GLU A 34 17.24 -15.91 4.71
CA GLU A 34 16.97 -15.21 5.96
C GLU A 34 15.80 -15.83 6.73
N ALA A 35 15.81 -15.71 8.05
CA ALA A 35 14.72 -16.20 8.89
C ALA A 35 13.49 -15.29 8.81
N ASP A 36 12.30 -15.79 9.13
CA ASP A 36 11.07 -14.98 9.10
C ASP A 36 11.14 -13.71 9.96
N THR A 37 11.89 -13.75 11.07
CA THR A 37 12.12 -12.62 11.97
C THR A 37 12.98 -11.50 11.37
N PHE A 38 13.63 -11.74 10.23
CA PHE A 38 14.37 -10.74 9.46
C PHE A 38 13.44 -9.68 8.86
N TRP A 39 12.25 -10.11 8.39
CA TRP A 39 11.32 -9.28 7.66
C TRP A 39 10.49 -8.40 8.60
N THR A 40 10.95 -7.16 8.78
CA THR A 40 10.36 -6.20 9.72
C THR A 40 10.19 -4.82 9.08
N PRO A 41 9.22 -3.99 9.51
CA PRO A 41 9.14 -2.60 9.07
C PRO A 41 10.45 -1.83 9.26
N LYS A 42 11.21 -2.15 10.32
CA LYS A 42 12.51 -1.54 10.60
C LYS A 42 13.53 -1.80 9.49
N LEU A 43 13.61 -3.02 8.97
CA LEU A 43 14.48 -3.38 7.84
C LEU A 43 14.21 -2.48 6.64
N PHE A 44 12.94 -2.37 6.22
CA PHE A 44 12.56 -1.57 5.05
C PHE A 44 12.74 -0.06 5.28
N MET A 45 12.60 0.42 6.52
CA MET A 45 12.95 1.80 6.87
C MET A 45 14.46 2.07 6.78
N ASP A 46 15.29 1.11 7.20
CA ASP A 46 16.74 1.21 7.09
C ASP A 46 17.20 1.11 5.62
N GLU A 47 16.55 0.27 4.81
CA GLU A 47 16.72 0.20 3.35
C GLU A 47 16.37 1.53 2.68
N LEU A 48 15.20 2.10 2.98
CA LEU A 48 14.78 3.38 2.42
C LEU A 48 15.78 4.50 2.79
N ASN A 49 16.24 4.51 4.04
CA ASN A 49 17.25 5.47 4.47
C ASN A 49 18.57 5.30 3.68
N ASN A 50 19.00 4.05 3.48
CA ASN A 50 20.18 3.74 2.68
C ASN A 50 20.05 4.23 1.23
N LEU A 51 18.90 3.98 0.59
CA LEU A 51 18.62 4.42 -0.78
C LEU A 51 18.71 5.94 -0.91
N VAL A 52 18.02 6.66 -0.03
CA VAL A 52 17.99 8.13 -0.01
C VAL A 52 19.39 8.73 0.20
N GLU A 53 20.21 8.12 1.06
CA GLU A 53 21.60 8.52 1.29
C GLU A 53 22.48 8.23 0.06
N LYS A 54 22.38 7.03 -0.52
CA LYS A 54 23.20 6.61 -1.67
C LYS A 54 22.92 7.39 -2.94
N LEU A 55 21.67 7.82 -3.14
CA LEU A 55 21.29 8.69 -4.25
C LEU A 55 21.67 10.16 -4.01
N GLY A 56 22.14 10.51 -2.81
CA GLY A 56 22.53 11.88 -2.47
C GLY A 56 21.36 12.86 -2.35
N ILE A 57 20.14 12.36 -2.12
CA ILE A 57 18.90 13.16 -2.06
C ILE A 57 18.40 13.40 -0.63
N SER A 58 19.15 12.96 0.38
CA SER A 58 18.78 13.05 1.80
C SER A 58 18.52 14.46 2.32
N GLY A 59 18.97 15.50 1.62
CA GLY A 59 18.71 16.90 1.97
C GLY A 59 17.35 17.43 1.49
N ASN A 60 16.74 16.82 0.46
CA ASN A 60 15.50 17.30 -0.13
C ASN A 60 14.81 16.20 -0.97
N PHE A 61 13.80 15.56 -0.38
CA PHE A 61 13.04 14.51 -1.05
C PHE A 61 11.58 14.48 -0.60
N ASN A 62 10.74 13.81 -1.38
CA ASN A 62 9.36 13.50 -1.05
C ASN A 62 9.18 11.99 -1.12
N LEU A 63 8.19 11.46 -0.41
CA LEU A 63 7.83 10.04 -0.49
C LEU A 63 6.38 9.88 -0.91
N LEU A 64 6.12 8.89 -1.76
CA LEU A 64 4.79 8.41 -2.07
C LEU A 64 4.78 6.92 -1.75
N GLY A 65 3.90 6.53 -0.84
CA GLY A 65 3.66 5.13 -0.49
C GLY A 65 2.22 4.76 -0.78
N HIS A 66 2.03 3.61 -1.42
CA HIS A 66 0.72 3.02 -1.70
C HIS A 66 0.59 1.70 -0.92
N SER A 67 -0.57 1.44 -0.32
CA SER A 67 -0.81 0.21 0.46
C SER A 67 0.24 0.00 1.56
N TRP A 68 0.90 -1.16 1.61
CA TRP A 68 2.09 -1.40 2.45
C TRP A 68 3.14 -0.28 2.35
N GLY A 69 3.39 0.24 1.14
CA GLY A 69 4.30 1.36 0.95
C GLY A 69 3.85 2.61 1.72
N GLY A 70 2.55 2.85 1.83
CA GLY A 70 1.98 3.95 2.62
C GLY A 70 2.18 3.76 4.12
N MET A 71 1.99 2.52 4.60
CA MET A 71 2.33 2.12 5.98
C MET A 71 3.80 2.40 6.28
N LEU A 72 4.69 1.96 5.39
CA LEU A 72 6.14 2.09 5.52
C LEU A 72 6.59 3.56 5.55
N VAL A 73 6.17 4.38 4.58
CA VAL A 73 6.60 5.79 4.51
C VAL A 73 6.01 6.60 5.66
N GLY A 74 4.80 6.27 6.11
CA GLY A 74 4.20 6.85 7.31
C GLY A 74 4.97 6.50 8.58
N ASN A 75 5.33 5.22 8.77
CA ASN A 75 6.19 4.79 9.87
C ASN A 75 7.56 5.48 9.83
N TYR A 76 8.19 5.54 8.65
CA TYR A 76 9.48 6.18 8.45
C TYR A 76 9.44 7.67 8.82
N ALA A 77 8.43 8.39 8.34
CA ALA A 77 8.27 9.80 8.64
C ALA A 77 8.02 10.09 10.12
N ALA A 78 7.27 9.21 10.80
CA ALA A 78 6.93 9.35 12.22
C ALA A 78 8.10 8.97 13.14
N GLU A 79 8.79 7.86 12.85
CA GLU A 79 9.82 7.28 13.71
C GLU A 79 11.20 7.88 13.47
N ARG A 80 11.59 8.07 12.20
CA ARG A 80 12.93 8.56 11.84
C ARG A 80 13.02 10.09 11.75
N VAL A 81 11.88 10.75 11.53
CA VAL A 81 11.75 12.21 11.42
C VAL A 81 12.88 12.85 10.57
N PRO A 82 13.09 12.37 9.31
CA PRO A 82 14.21 12.80 8.47
C PRO A 82 14.10 14.28 8.08
N LYS A 83 15.18 15.04 8.29
CA LYS A 83 15.20 16.50 8.06
C LYS A 83 14.95 16.91 6.59
N GLY A 84 15.34 16.06 5.64
CA GLY A 84 15.20 16.33 4.21
C GLY A 84 13.82 16.02 3.62
N LEU A 85 12.96 15.31 4.36
CA LEU A 85 11.64 14.92 3.88
C LEU A 85 10.69 16.10 3.92
N LYS A 86 10.25 16.56 2.74
CA LYS A 86 9.38 17.75 2.62
C LYS A 86 7.92 17.39 2.63
N ARG A 87 7.55 16.35 1.87
CA ARG A 87 6.17 15.92 1.69
C ARG A 87 6.07 14.40 1.69
N ILE A 88 4.97 13.88 2.23
CA ILE A 88 4.61 12.48 2.14
C ILE A 88 3.21 12.34 1.55
N ILE A 89 3.04 11.35 0.68
CA ILE A 89 1.75 10.94 0.14
C ILE A 89 1.51 9.52 0.65
N ILE A 90 0.46 9.36 1.44
CA ILE A 90 -0.01 8.07 1.95
C ILE A 90 -1.27 7.75 1.16
N ALA A 91 -1.16 6.83 0.20
CA ALA A 91 -2.27 6.43 -0.65
C ALA A 91 -2.76 5.05 -0.23
N ASN A 92 -4.06 4.94 0.07
CA ASN A 92 -4.76 3.67 0.19
C ASN A 92 -4.06 2.73 1.17
N ALA A 93 -3.71 3.26 2.35
CA ALA A 93 -2.86 2.57 3.31
C ALA A 93 -3.41 2.69 4.74
N PRO A 94 -3.51 1.58 5.49
CA PRO A 94 -4.02 1.62 6.85
C PRO A 94 -2.99 2.19 7.82
N SER A 95 -3.46 2.84 8.89
CA SER A 95 -2.60 3.30 10.00
C SER A 95 -2.32 2.23 11.04
N ALA A 96 -3.10 1.15 11.02
CA ALA A 96 -2.97 0.00 11.92
C ALA A 96 -3.66 -1.23 11.31
N ILE A 97 -3.10 -2.41 11.58
CA ILE A 97 -3.64 -3.68 11.05
C ILE A 97 -5.00 -4.03 11.65
N ASP A 98 -5.23 -3.76 12.94
CA ASP A 98 -6.52 -4.04 13.58
C ASP A 98 -7.67 -3.23 12.95
N LEU A 99 -7.40 -1.98 12.57
CA LEU A 99 -8.37 -1.12 11.89
C LEU A 99 -8.60 -1.60 10.45
N TYR A 100 -7.55 -2.02 9.75
CA TYR A 100 -7.65 -2.62 8.43
C TYR A 100 -8.54 -3.86 8.43
N GLU A 101 -8.25 -4.85 9.29
CA GLU A 101 -9.02 -6.10 9.39
C GLU A 101 -10.50 -5.83 9.70
N ARG A 102 -10.79 -4.85 10.58
CA ARG A 102 -12.17 -4.43 10.88
C ARG A 102 -12.87 -3.81 9.67
N GLY A 103 -12.14 -3.06 8.85
CA GLY A 103 -12.60 -2.51 7.58
C GLY A 103 -12.91 -3.62 6.58
N THR A 104 -11.92 -4.46 6.26
CA THR A 104 -12.05 -5.55 5.29
C THR A 104 -13.16 -6.52 5.66
N ARG A 105 -13.31 -6.86 6.96
CA ARG A 105 -14.41 -7.73 7.42
C ARG A 105 -15.80 -7.14 7.13
N LYS A 106 -15.97 -5.82 7.20
CA LYS A 106 -17.24 -5.19 6.80
C LYS A 106 -17.51 -5.34 5.31
N LEU A 107 -16.47 -5.28 4.48
CA LEU A 107 -16.60 -5.46 3.02
C LEU A 107 -16.98 -6.89 2.67
N LEU A 108 -16.34 -7.88 3.30
CA LEU A 108 -16.68 -9.30 3.09
C LEU A 108 -18.15 -9.59 3.41
N ASN A 109 -18.72 -8.95 4.43
CA ASN A 109 -20.14 -9.08 4.79
C ASN A 109 -21.11 -8.44 3.78
N GLN A 110 -20.62 -7.74 2.76
CA GLN A 110 -21.45 -7.19 1.66
C GLN A 110 -21.54 -8.13 0.46
N PHE A 111 -20.81 -9.25 0.47
CA PHE A 111 -20.93 -10.30 -0.53
C PHE A 111 -22.10 -11.23 -0.16
N PRO A 112 -22.57 -12.09 -1.10
CA PRO A 112 -23.65 -13.03 -0.82
C PRO A 112 -23.41 -13.90 0.42
N ASP A 113 -24.51 -14.36 1.02
CA ASP A 113 -24.47 -15.22 2.22
C ASP A 113 -23.47 -16.38 2.04
N ASN A 114 -22.66 -16.62 3.08
CA ASN A 114 -21.55 -17.59 3.14
C ASN A 114 -20.28 -17.24 2.36
N PHE A 115 -20.13 -16.07 1.73
CA PHE A 115 -18.88 -15.71 1.03
C PHE A 115 -17.68 -15.65 1.97
N ALA A 116 -17.81 -14.96 3.10
CA ALA A 116 -16.77 -14.90 4.12
C ALA A 116 -16.46 -16.28 4.72
N ASP A 117 -17.50 -17.08 4.96
CA ASP A 117 -17.37 -18.45 5.50
C ASP A 117 -16.66 -19.38 4.51
N MET A 118 -16.95 -19.26 3.21
CA MET A 118 -16.28 -20.01 2.13
C MET A 118 -14.78 -19.69 2.12
N LEU A 119 -14.42 -18.40 2.15
CA LEU A 119 -13.03 -17.98 2.15
C LEU A 119 -12.30 -18.46 3.41
N GLN A 120 -12.92 -18.33 4.58
CA GLN A 120 -12.37 -18.82 5.84
C GLN A 120 -12.20 -20.35 5.85
N LYS A 121 -13.16 -21.09 5.28
CA LYS A 121 -13.07 -22.55 5.18
C LYS A 121 -11.85 -22.97 4.36
N HIS A 122 -11.64 -22.39 3.18
CA HIS A 122 -10.48 -22.70 2.36
C HIS A 122 -9.15 -22.35 3.03
N GLU A 123 -9.11 -21.26 3.80
CA GLU A 123 -7.95 -20.90 4.60
C GLU A 123 -7.64 -21.95 5.68
N LEU A 124 -8.65 -22.39 6.44
CA LEU A 124 -8.50 -23.40 7.49
C LEU A 124 -8.18 -24.80 6.95
N GLU A 125 -8.70 -25.15 5.78
CA GLU A 125 -8.48 -26.45 5.13
C GLU A 125 -7.22 -26.47 4.26
N GLY A 126 -6.56 -25.33 4.06
CA GLY A 126 -5.37 -25.21 3.20
C GLY A 126 -5.65 -25.42 1.71
N THR A 127 -6.86 -25.11 1.25
CA THR A 127 -7.35 -25.33 -0.14
C THR A 127 -7.51 -24.01 -0.92
N MET A 128 -6.66 -23.03 -0.63
CA MET A 128 -6.68 -21.71 -1.26
C MET A 128 -6.29 -21.74 -2.76
N ASP A 129 -5.74 -22.83 -3.26
CA ASP A 129 -5.47 -23.04 -4.69
C ASP A 129 -6.71 -23.52 -5.48
N SER A 130 -7.80 -23.84 -4.79
CA SER A 130 -9.06 -24.26 -5.42
C SER A 130 -9.68 -23.17 -6.29
N SER A 131 -10.41 -23.59 -7.33
CA SER A 131 -11.12 -22.66 -8.22
C SER A 131 -12.15 -21.82 -7.47
N GLU A 132 -12.86 -22.40 -6.49
CA GLU A 132 -13.85 -21.70 -5.68
C GLU A 132 -13.23 -20.52 -4.91
N PHE A 133 -12.09 -20.75 -4.25
CA PHE A 133 -11.35 -19.69 -3.55
C PHE A 133 -10.82 -18.63 -4.51
N GLN A 134 -10.18 -19.03 -5.61
CA GLN A 134 -9.59 -18.10 -6.57
C GLN A 134 -10.65 -17.24 -7.28
N GLU A 135 -11.78 -17.82 -7.64
CA GLU A 135 -12.93 -17.08 -8.18
C GLU A 135 -13.53 -16.12 -7.15
N GLY A 136 -13.60 -16.55 -5.88
CA GLY A 136 -14.02 -15.70 -4.78
C GLY A 136 -13.10 -14.49 -4.60
N MET A 137 -11.79 -14.73 -4.53
CA MET A 137 -10.78 -13.68 -4.46
C MET A 137 -10.84 -12.72 -5.64
N MET A 138 -11.04 -13.24 -6.85
CA MET A 138 -11.18 -12.38 -8.02
C MET A 138 -12.42 -11.47 -7.93
N LYS A 139 -13.55 -11.97 -7.43
CA LYS A 139 -14.75 -11.14 -7.19
C LYS A 139 -14.49 -10.05 -6.15
N PHE A 140 -13.74 -10.35 -5.09
CA PHE A 140 -13.32 -9.34 -4.12
C PHE A 140 -12.41 -8.30 -4.77
N ASN A 141 -11.39 -8.74 -5.50
CA ASN A 141 -10.41 -7.87 -6.15
C ASN A 141 -11.05 -6.96 -7.21
N GLN A 142 -11.99 -7.47 -8.02
CA GLN A 142 -12.72 -6.66 -9.00
C GLN A 142 -13.59 -5.57 -8.37
N LYS A 143 -14.03 -5.77 -7.13
CA LYS A 143 -14.90 -4.83 -6.42
C LYS A 143 -14.12 -3.83 -5.56
N HIS A 144 -12.97 -4.24 -5.01
CA HIS A 144 -12.27 -3.49 -3.97
C HIS A 144 -10.79 -3.18 -4.25
N ILE A 145 -10.19 -3.82 -5.27
CA ILE A 145 -8.78 -3.61 -5.63
C ILE A 145 -8.63 -2.85 -6.96
N CYS A 146 -9.31 -3.31 -8.01
CA CYS A 146 -9.27 -2.67 -9.32
C CYS A 146 -10.53 -2.95 -10.12
N THR A 147 -11.22 -1.88 -10.52
CA THR A 147 -12.41 -1.95 -11.38
C THR A 147 -12.12 -1.84 -12.87
N VAL A 148 -10.88 -1.52 -13.26
CA VAL A 148 -10.47 -1.43 -14.68
C VAL A 148 -10.45 -2.83 -15.28
N ASP A 149 -11.17 -3.04 -16.38
CA ASP A 149 -11.22 -4.31 -17.11
C ASP A 149 -10.89 -4.10 -18.62
N PRO A 150 -9.88 -4.79 -19.19
CA PRO A 150 -8.94 -5.69 -18.51
C PRO A 150 -7.97 -4.96 -17.58
N TRP A 151 -7.48 -5.68 -16.56
CA TRP A 151 -6.48 -5.15 -15.63
C TRP A 151 -5.24 -4.62 -16.38
N PRO A 152 -4.66 -3.48 -15.96
CA PRO A 152 -3.45 -2.94 -16.57
C PRO A 152 -2.29 -3.96 -16.56
N GLN A 153 -1.49 -4.01 -17.64
CA GLN A 153 -0.43 -5.00 -17.78
C GLN A 153 0.62 -4.93 -16.65
N ASN A 154 0.95 -3.72 -16.19
CA ASN A 154 1.88 -3.52 -15.09
C ASN A 154 1.30 -3.98 -13.75
N LEU A 155 -0.02 -3.86 -13.55
CA LEU A 155 -0.70 -4.42 -12.39
C LEU A 155 -0.60 -5.96 -12.39
N ILE A 156 -0.88 -6.59 -13.53
CA ILE A 156 -0.75 -8.03 -13.71
C ILE A 156 0.70 -8.49 -13.42
N GLN A 157 1.70 -7.74 -13.91
CA GLN A 157 3.11 -8.04 -13.64
C GLN A 157 3.45 -8.02 -12.15
N SER A 158 2.93 -7.04 -11.39
CA SER A 158 3.14 -6.98 -9.94
C SER A 158 2.50 -8.17 -9.21
N PHE A 159 1.26 -8.54 -9.57
CA PHE A 159 0.61 -9.73 -8.99
C PHE A 159 1.37 -11.02 -9.32
N ASN A 160 1.84 -11.17 -10.57
CA ASN A 160 2.63 -12.33 -10.97
C ASN A 160 3.96 -12.41 -10.23
N ALA A 161 4.62 -11.28 -9.96
CA ALA A 161 5.87 -11.25 -9.20
C ALA A 161 5.67 -11.76 -7.76
N VAL A 162 4.57 -11.34 -7.11
CA VAL A 162 4.21 -11.85 -5.77
C VAL A 162 3.92 -13.35 -5.82
N GLN A 163 3.21 -13.85 -6.83
CA GLN A 163 2.95 -15.29 -6.96
C GLN A 163 4.23 -16.10 -7.20
N GLN A 164 5.20 -15.55 -7.94
CA GLN A 164 6.49 -16.20 -8.21
C GLN A 164 7.39 -16.26 -6.98
N ASN A 165 7.32 -15.24 -6.11
CA ASN A 165 8.05 -15.21 -4.86
C ASN A 165 7.21 -14.63 -3.72
N PRO A 166 6.33 -15.43 -3.11
CA PRO A 166 5.40 -14.93 -2.10
C PRO A 166 6.07 -14.74 -0.74
N HIS A 167 7.35 -15.12 -0.56
CA HIS A 167 7.95 -15.28 0.77
C HIS A 167 7.77 -14.06 1.67
N VAL A 168 8.21 -12.87 1.23
CA VAL A 168 8.06 -11.63 2.02
C VAL A 168 6.59 -11.33 2.31
N TYR A 169 5.72 -11.45 1.31
CA TYR A 169 4.28 -11.21 1.44
C TYR A 169 3.66 -12.17 2.47
N SER A 170 3.87 -13.47 2.32
CA SER A 170 3.33 -14.48 3.22
C SER A 170 3.89 -14.39 4.63
N THR A 171 5.16 -14.02 4.79
CA THR A 171 5.79 -13.91 6.11
C THR A 171 5.32 -12.67 6.84
N MET A 172 5.19 -11.53 6.15
CA MET A 172 4.81 -10.26 6.80
C MET A 172 3.32 -10.08 6.92
N TRP A 173 2.57 -10.33 5.85
CA TRP A 173 1.13 -10.12 5.78
C TRP A 173 0.37 -11.38 6.17
N GLY A 174 0.71 -12.50 5.55
CA GLY A 174 -0.03 -13.75 5.66
C GLY A 174 -0.63 -14.14 4.31
N HIS A 175 -1.71 -14.91 4.35
CA HIS A 175 -2.30 -15.50 3.14
C HIS A 175 -3.52 -14.75 2.62
N THR A 176 -4.20 -13.98 3.48
CA THR A 176 -5.47 -13.32 3.15
C THR A 176 -5.54 -11.91 3.74
N ASP A 177 -6.33 -11.05 3.10
CA ASP A 177 -6.46 -9.62 3.42
C ASP A 177 -7.42 -9.35 4.60
N TRP A 178 -7.99 -10.39 5.20
CA TRP A 178 -8.92 -10.28 6.33
C TRP A 178 -8.44 -11.03 7.59
N ASN A 179 -7.30 -11.71 7.49
CA ASN A 179 -6.66 -12.40 8.60
C ASN A 179 -5.13 -12.26 8.48
N ILE A 180 -4.61 -11.18 9.06
CA ILE A 180 -3.18 -10.87 9.00
C ILE A 180 -2.45 -11.72 10.05
N THR A 181 -1.88 -12.82 9.59
CA THR A 181 -1.20 -13.83 10.42
C THR A 181 0.32 -13.68 10.45
N GLY A 182 0.88 -12.86 9.56
CA GLY A 182 2.32 -12.63 9.45
C GLY A 182 2.90 -11.72 10.54
N THR A 183 4.16 -11.33 10.37
CA THR A 183 4.91 -10.50 11.34
C THR A 183 4.34 -9.09 11.52
N LEU A 184 3.49 -8.61 10.61
CA LEU A 184 2.77 -7.35 10.74
C LEU A 184 1.56 -7.44 11.66
N ARG A 185 1.17 -8.63 12.14
CA ARG A 185 0.07 -8.77 13.08
C ARG A 185 0.25 -7.86 14.30
N GLY A 186 -0.74 -6.99 14.53
CA GLY A 186 -0.71 -6.01 15.62
C GLY A 186 0.15 -4.76 15.36
N TRP A 187 0.71 -4.61 14.15
CA TRP A 187 1.39 -3.38 13.76
C TRP A 187 0.44 -2.18 13.80
N SER A 188 0.92 -1.06 14.34
CA SER A 188 0.23 0.21 14.39
C SER A 188 1.24 1.35 14.51
N VAL A 189 0.98 2.45 13.82
CA VAL A 189 1.74 3.71 13.96
C VAL A 189 0.92 4.83 14.58
N VAL A 190 -0.34 4.55 14.96
CA VAL A 190 -1.34 5.53 15.40
C VAL A 190 -0.82 6.44 16.53
N ASP A 191 -0.04 5.91 17.46
CA ASP A 191 0.46 6.68 18.61
C ASP A 191 1.65 7.58 18.29
N ILE A 192 2.37 7.31 17.20
CA ILE A 192 3.54 8.10 16.78
C ILE A 192 3.23 9.07 15.64
N LEU A 193 2.02 9.05 15.08
CA LEU A 193 1.61 9.98 14.00
C LEU A 193 1.84 11.48 14.30
N PRO A 194 1.69 11.98 15.55
CA PRO A 194 2.01 13.37 15.88
C PRO A 194 3.49 13.76 15.65
N CYS A 195 4.38 12.78 15.52
CA CYS A 195 5.79 13.00 15.22
C CYS A 195 6.04 13.40 13.76
N ILE A 196 5.13 13.07 12.82
CA ILE A 196 5.28 13.42 11.40
C ILE A 196 5.35 14.93 11.24
N LYS A 197 6.47 15.41 10.68
CA LYS A 197 6.73 16.85 10.42
C LYS A 197 6.53 17.28 8.97
N ALA A 198 6.62 16.34 8.03
CA ALA A 198 6.41 16.61 6.61
C ALA A 198 4.95 17.00 6.36
N LYS A 199 4.71 17.83 5.32
CA LYS A 199 3.34 18.01 4.82
C LYS A 199 2.84 16.65 4.33
N THR A 200 1.59 16.30 4.63
CA THR A 200 1.02 15.00 4.31
C THR A 200 -0.20 15.16 3.40
N LEU A 201 -0.24 14.37 2.34
CA LEU A 201 -1.44 14.11 1.56
C LEU A 201 -1.87 12.69 1.84
N LEU A 202 -3.13 12.54 2.25
CA LEU A 202 -3.79 11.26 2.41
C LEU A 202 -4.73 11.07 1.21
N ILE A 203 -4.58 9.94 0.52
CA ILE A 203 -5.45 9.52 -0.57
C ILE A 203 -6.16 8.24 -0.14
N SER A 204 -7.47 8.19 -0.34
CA SER A 204 -8.27 6.97 -0.19
C SER A 204 -9.36 6.92 -1.26
N ALA A 205 -10.14 5.85 -1.28
CA ALA A 205 -11.35 5.75 -2.07
C ALA A 205 -12.47 5.05 -1.27
N PRO A 206 -13.75 5.34 -1.56
CA PRO A 206 -14.85 4.81 -0.76
C PRO A 206 -15.04 3.29 -0.91
N PHE A 207 -14.61 2.74 -2.05
CA PHE A 207 -14.73 1.32 -2.39
C PHE A 207 -13.41 0.54 -2.20
N ASP A 208 -12.36 1.19 -1.71
CA ASP A 208 -11.04 0.61 -1.42
C ASP A 208 -11.14 -0.52 -0.37
N GLU A 209 -10.29 -1.55 -0.43
CA GLU A 209 -10.17 -2.49 0.70
C GLU A 209 -9.74 -1.80 2.02
N VAL A 210 -8.96 -0.73 1.92
CA VAL A 210 -8.53 0.09 3.05
C VAL A 210 -9.63 1.11 3.40
N GLN A 211 -10.56 0.66 4.22
CA GLN A 211 -11.73 1.43 4.63
C GLN A 211 -11.39 2.65 5.52
N ASP A 212 -12.33 3.60 5.58
CA ASP A 212 -12.24 4.87 6.31
C ASP A 212 -11.69 4.74 7.74
N ILE A 213 -12.10 3.72 8.48
CA ILE A 213 -11.67 3.45 9.85
C ILE A 213 -10.15 3.25 9.97
N ALA A 214 -9.52 2.69 8.94
CA ALA A 214 -8.08 2.45 8.88
C ALA A 214 -7.30 3.67 8.36
N VAL A 215 -7.98 4.61 7.71
CA VAL A 215 -7.41 5.83 7.12
C VAL A 215 -7.53 7.01 8.09
N GLN A 216 -8.62 7.08 8.84
CA GLN A 216 -8.98 8.21 9.71
C GLN A 216 -7.89 8.62 10.71
N PRO A 217 -7.09 7.71 11.31
CA PRO A 217 -6.05 8.13 12.24
C PRO A 217 -4.94 8.96 11.59
N TRP A 218 -4.61 8.70 10.31
CA TRP A 218 -3.70 9.55 9.56
C TRP A 218 -4.19 11.00 9.52
N PHE A 219 -5.47 11.20 9.23
CA PHE A 219 -6.06 12.53 9.15
C PHE A 219 -6.19 13.21 10.52
N SER A 220 -6.56 12.47 11.57
CA SER A 220 -6.86 13.05 12.88
C SER A 220 -5.62 13.29 13.75
N ARG A 221 -4.51 12.60 13.51
CA ARG A 221 -3.31 12.68 14.35
C ARG A 221 -2.09 13.33 13.69
N VAL A 222 -2.05 13.44 12.37
CA VAL A 222 -0.98 14.17 11.68
C VAL A 222 -1.30 15.66 11.66
N SER A 223 -0.36 16.49 12.09
CA SER A 223 -0.58 17.93 12.27
C SER A 223 -0.81 18.71 10.96
N GLN A 224 -0.22 18.26 9.84
CA GLN A 224 -0.27 18.95 8.56
C GLN A 224 -0.73 17.98 7.47
N VAL A 225 -2.00 17.62 7.48
CA VAL A 225 -2.57 16.63 6.55
C VAL A 225 -3.74 17.21 5.77
N LYS A 226 -3.74 16.95 4.46
CA LYS A 226 -4.93 17.10 3.58
C LYS A 226 -5.40 15.70 3.23
N TRP A 227 -6.70 15.43 3.32
CA TRP A 227 -7.29 14.15 2.90
C TRP A 227 -8.15 14.37 1.66
N VAL A 228 -7.89 13.57 0.63
CA VAL A 228 -8.67 13.54 -0.61
C VAL A 228 -9.15 12.11 -0.84
N GLU A 229 -10.46 11.96 -1.02
CA GLU A 229 -11.08 10.69 -1.37
C GLU A 229 -11.50 10.70 -2.85
N LEU A 230 -10.97 9.77 -3.64
CA LEU A 230 -11.31 9.61 -5.06
C LEU A 230 -12.60 8.79 -5.19
N GLN A 231 -13.68 9.46 -5.58
CA GLN A 231 -15.04 8.94 -5.45
C GLN A 231 -15.39 7.82 -6.43
N ASN A 232 -14.64 7.66 -7.52
CA ASN A 232 -14.87 6.61 -8.54
C ASN A 232 -13.70 5.62 -8.60
N SER A 233 -13.02 5.41 -7.47
CA SER A 233 -11.87 4.53 -7.35
C SER A 233 -12.07 3.46 -6.27
N THR A 234 -11.18 2.48 -6.27
CA THR A 234 -10.98 1.47 -5.23
C THR A 234 -9.54 1.56 -4.72
N HIS A 235 -8.84 0.44 -4.54
CA HIS A 235 -7.46 0.43 -4.07
C HIS A 235 -6.46 0.98 -5.09
N LEU A 236 -6.83 1.20 -6.36
CA LEU A 236 -5.87 1.58 -7.41
C LEU A 236 -6.30 2.82 -8.23
N PRO A 237 -6.50 3.99 -7.58
CA PRO A 237 -6.94 5.22 -8.21
C PRO A 237 -6.00 5.73 -9.31
N GLN A 238 -4.71 5.36 -9.26
CA GLN A 238 -3.74 5.68 -10.32
C GLN A 238 -4.05 5.01 -11.67
N PHE A 239 -4.86 3.94 -11.65
CA PHE A 239 -5.36 3.26 -12.84
C PHE A 239 -6.83 3.59 -13.13
N GLU A 240 -7.64 3.79 -12.08
CA GLU A 240 -9.09 3.99 -12.20
C GLU A 240 -9.46 5.46 -12.52
N GLU A 241 -8.78 6.41 -11.89
CA GLU A 241 -8.99 7.86 -12.11
C GLU A 241 -7.65 8.58 -12.35
N PRO A 242 -6.86 8.18 -13.37
CA PRO A 242 -5.48 8.62 -13.52
C PRO A 242 -5.32 10.14 -13.63
N GLU A 243 -6.15 10.80 -14.44
CA GLU A 243 -6.07 12.26 -14.61
C GLU A 243 -6.29 13.00 -13.28
N ARG A 244 -7.30 12.57 -12.52
CA ARG A 244 -7.62 13.16 -11.22
C ARG A 244 -6.54 12.84 -10.19
N TYR A 245 -6.06 11.60 -10.14
CA TYR A 245 -5.00 11.16 -9.25
C TYR A 245 -3.72 12.00 -9.46
N PHE A 246 -3.24 12.10 -10.70
CA PHE A 246 -2.02 12.87 -10.99
C PHE A 246 -2.21 14.38 -10.86
N ASP A 247 -3.41 14.93 -11.07
CA ASP A 247 -3.73 16.33 -10.76
C ASP A 247 -3.57 16.62 -9.25
N ILE A 248 -4.15 15.77 -8.39
CA ILE A 248 -4.05 15.89 -6.93
C ILE A 248 -2.58 15.76 -6.48
N VAL A 249 -1.89 14.71 -6.93
CA VAL A 249 -0.50 14.44 -6.56
C VAL A 249 0.41 15.57 -7.00
N SER A 250 0.31 16.03 -8.25
CA SER A 250 1.17 17.09 -8.76
C SER A 250 0.93 18.43 -8.06
N LYS A 251 -0.33 18.83 -7.84
CA LYS A 251 -0.65 20.05 -7.07
C LYS A 251 -0.04 20.00 -5.68
N PHE A 252 -0.15 18.88 -4.98
CA PHE A 252 0.43 18.73 -3.65
C PHE A 252 1.97 18.80 -3.65
N LEU A 253 2.63 18.21 -4.65
CA LEU A 253 4.09 18.26 -4.75
C LEU A 253 4.63 19.66 -5.09
N LEU A 254 3.83 20.48 -5.79
CA LEU A 254 4.18 21.84 -6.22
C LEU A 254 3.83 22.92 -5.18
N ASP A 255 2.92 22.65 -4.22
CA ASP A 255 2.48 23.52 -3.10
C ASP A 255 3.51 23.67 -1.95
#